data_AF-A0ABD4R008-F1
#
_entry.id   AF-A0ABD4R008-F1
#
_cell.length_a   1.000
_cell.length_b   1.000
_cell.length_c   1.000
_cell.angle_alpha   90.00
_cell.angle_beta   90.00
_cell.angle_gamma   90.00
#
_symmetry.space_group_name_H-M   'P 1'
#
loop_
_entity.id
_entity.type
_entity.pdbx_description
1 polymer ?
#
loop_
_entity_poly.entity_id
_entity_poly.type
_entity_poly.pdbx_seq_one_letter_code
_entity_poly.pdbx_strand_id
1 'polypeptide(L)'
;ECISLIAAATISFTMPSELWPIFEANPTLLNDLFSLAADTLLEWAKKHGLEVGIFGALHTYGRALNWHPHIHLSVTRGGLDKHNTWKPIYFKKKHVEYHWRRTLIRLLRQKYDDLNLSTSTTHHIQYYRQWNFFLERHYQRYWNIHFAKKTKVLKQTVNYLGRYLKRPPISASRLRHYSGGTVVFKYLDHRDG
;
A
#
# COMPACT_ATOMS: atom_id res chain seq x y z
N GLU A 1 -21.03 -24.51 -1.12
CA GLU A 1 -19.83 -24.82 -1.92
C GLU A 1 -19.16 -23.63 -2.63
N CYS A 2 -19.70 -22.40 -2.62
CA CYS A 2 -19.09 -21.26 -3.34
C CYS A 2 -17.93 -20.52 -2.62
N ILE A 3 -17.66 -20.81 -1.33
CA ILE A 3 -16.69 -20.03 -0.52
C ILE A 3 -15.28 -20.65 -0.53
N SER A 4 -15.12 -21.88 -1.02
CA SER A 4 -13.87 -22.66 -0.96
C SER A 4 -12.80 -22.27 -2.01
N LEU A 5 -13.09 -21.37 -2.95
CA LEU A 5 -12.19 -21.06 -4.08
C LEU A 5 -11.54 -19.67 -4.04
N ILE A 6 -11.82 -18.83 -3.04
CA ILE A 6 -11.28 -17.47 -2.98
C ILE A 6 -9.89 -17.48 -2.35
N ALA A 7 -8.90 -17.97 -3.09
CA ALA A 7 -7.52 -17.63 -2.80
C ALA A 7 -7.36 -16.12 -3.04
N ALA A 8 -6.84 -15.38 -2.07
CA ALA A 8 -6.58 -13.96 -2.19
C ALA A 8 -5.08 -13.70 -2.40
N ALA A 9 -4.73 -12.74 -3.25
CA ALA A 9 -3.38 -12.23 -3.37
C ALA A 9 -3.23 -11.02 -2.45
N THR A 10 -2.33 -11.08 -1.47
CA THR A 10 -2.03 -9.95 -0.60
C THR A 10 -0.83 -9.19 -1.15
N ILE A 11 -0.99 -7.89 -1.35
CA ILE A 11 -0.05 -6.98 -1.99
C ILE A 11 0.17 -5.80 -1.06
N SER A 12 1.43 -5.55 -0.70
CA SER A 12 1.83 -4.35 0.03
C SER A 12 2.39 -3.33 -0.96
N PHE A 13 1.71 -2.19 -1.07
CA PHE A 13 2.10 -1.05 -1.87
C PHE A 13 2.92 -0.09 -1.00
N THR A 14 4.16 0.11 -1.40
CA THR A 14 5.12 1.01 -0.74
C THR A 14 5.71 1.97 -1.77
N MET A 15 6.37 3.02 -1.29
CA MET A 15 7.04 4.02 -2.11
C MET A 15 8.40 4.39 -1.53
N PRO A 16 9.29 5.03 -2.31
CA PRO A 16 10.58 5.53 -1.82
C PRO A 16 10.43 6.42 -0.58
N SER A 17 11.36 6.32 0.36
CA SER A 17 11.25 6.98 1.67
C SER A 17 11.26 8.49 1.59
N GLU A 18 11.88 9.05 0.55
CA GLU A 18 11.95 10.49 0.37
C GLU A 18 10.62 11.10 -0.12
N LEU A 19 9.66 10.26 -0.51
CA LEU A 19 8.27 10.70 -0.76
C LEU A 19 7.42 10.70 0.52
N TRP A 20 7.82 10.00 1.59
CA TRP A 20 6.99 9.89 2.80
C TRP A 20 6.71 11.24 3.49
N PRO A 21 7.68 12.17 3.63
CA PRO A 21 7.43 13.47 4.27
C PRO A 21 6.35 14.30 3.56
N ILE A 22 6.15 14.07 2.25
CA ILE A 22 5.11 14.73 1.47
C ILE A 22 3.72 14.31 1.98
N PHE A 23 3.52 13.04 2.27
CA PHE A 23 2.26 12.53 2.84
C PHE A 23 2.10 12.84 4.33
N GLU A 24 3.21 13.08 5.03
CA GLU A 24 3.18 13.56 6.41
C GLU A 24 2.66 15.00 6.48
N ALA A 25 3.18 15.87 5.62
CA ALA A 25 2.79 17.27 5.53
C ALA A 25 1.43 17.48 4.83
N ASN A 26 0.97 16.51 4.04
CA ASN A 26 -0.28 16.57 3.27
C ASN A 26 -1.16 15.34 3.55
N PRO A 27 -1.71 15.18 4.76
CA PRO A 27 -2.41 13.96 5.19
C PRO A 27 -3.70 13.67 4.40
N THR A 28 -4.29 14.66 3.71
CA THR A 28 -5.42 14.46 2.81
C THR A 28 -5.11 13.50 1.66
N LEU A 29 -3.85 13.45 1.22
CA LEU A 29 -3.38 12.55 0.15
C LEU A 29 -3.35 11.08 0.56
N LEU A 30 -3.51 10.75 1.85
CA LEU A 30 -3.57 9.37 2.31
C LEU A 30 -4.80 8.63 1.75
N ASN A 31 -5.91 9.35 1.53
CA ASN A 31 -7.08 8.80 0.87
C ASN A 31 -6.79 8.53 -0.61
N ASP A 32 -6.15 9.47 -1.31
CA ASP A 32 -5.71 9.28 -2.69
C ASP A 32 -4.75 8.09 -2.80
N LEU A 33 -3.82 7.95 -1.86
CA LEU A 33 -2.86 6.84 -1.80
C LEU A 33 -3.57 5.48 -1.74
N PHE A 34 -4.62 5.36 -0.92
CA PHE A 34 -5.43 4.15 -0.83
C PHE A 34 -6.21 3.89 -2.12
N SER A 35 -6.89 4.91 -2.66
CA SER A 35 -7.65 4.81 -3.91
C SER A 35 -6.77 4.37 -5.08
N LEU A 36 -5.61 5.00 -5.26
CA LEU A 36 -4.68 4.64 -6.34
C LEU A 36 -4.19 3.19 -6.28
N ALA A 37 -3.98 2.66 -5.07
CA ALA A 37 -3.60 1.26 -4.88
C ALA A 37 -4.75 0.33 -5.28
N ALA A 38 -5.99 0.65 -4.87
CA ALA A 38 -7.18 -0.14 -5.20
C ALA A 38 -7.48 -0.09 -6.71
N ASP A 39 -7.45 1.11 -7.30
CA ASP A 39 -7.70 1.37 -8.71
C ASP A 39 -6.73 0.59 -9.61
N THR A 40 -5.47 0.44 -9.18
CA THR A 40 -4.49 -0.39 -9.91
C THR A 40 -4.97 -1.84 -10.11
N LEU A 41 -5.70 -2.39 -9.14
CA LEU A 41 -6.25 -3.74 -9.22
C LEU A 41 -7.62 -3.77 -9.90
N LEU A 42 -8.48 -2.78 -9.61
CA LEU A 42 -9.81 -2.66 -10.20
C LEU A 42 -9.76 -2.40 -11.71
N GLU A 43 -8.89 -1.52 -12.18
CA GLU A 43 -8.72 -1.23 -13.60
C GLU A 43 -8.23 -2.47 -14.37
N TRP A 44 -7.33 -3.25 -13.75
CA TRP A 44 -6.88 -4.52 -14.33
C TRP A 44 -8.03 -5.53 -14.43
N ALA A 45 -8.85 -5.64 -13.40
CA ALA A 45 -10.03 -6.52 -13.41
C ALA A 45 -11.06 -6.07 -14.46
N LYS A 46 -11.36 -4.77 -14.51
CA LYS A 46 -12.25 -4.16 -15.50
C LYS A 46 -11.78 -4.42 -16.93
N LYS A 47 -10.48 -4.34 -17.20
CA LYS A 47 -9.90 -4.66 -18.53
C LYS A 47 -10.15 -6.11 -18.94
N HIS A 48 -10.34 -7.03 -17.98
CA HIS A 48 -10.68 -8.43 -18.23
C HIS A 48 -12.20 -8.70 -18.14
N GLY A 49 -13.02 -7.67 -17.94
CA GLY A 49 -14.47 -7.80 -17.79
C GLY A 49 -14.88 -8.51 -16.50
N LEU A 50 -14.08 -8.40 -15.44
CA LEU A 50 -14.29 -9.09 -14.17
C LEU A 50 -14.54 -8.12 -13.02
N GLU A 51 -15.50 -8.47 -12.16
CA GLU A 51 -15.72 -7.86 -10.85
C GLU A 51 -14.98 -8.65 -9.78
N VAL A 52 -14.02 -8.01 -9.10
CA VAL A 52 -13.17 -8.63 -8.07
C VAL A 52 -13.50 -8.07 -6.69
N GLY A 53 -13.32 -8.89 -5.65
CA GLY A 53 -13.37 -8.41 -4.27
C GLY A 53 -12.00 -7.87 -3.85
N ILE A 54 -11.98 -6.68 -3.25
CA ILE A 54 -10.79 -6.10 -2.64
C ILE A 54 -11.08 -5.74 -1.19
N PHE A 55 -10.15 -6.05 -0.30
CA PHE A 55 -10.11 -5.50 1.04
C PHE A 55 -8.73 -4.91 1.30
N GLY A 56 -8.64 -3.89 2.14
CA GLY A 56 -7.36 -3.25 2.38
C GLY A 56 -7.28 -2.40 3.63
N ALA A 57 -6.05 -2.05 3.99
CA ALA A 57 -5.74 -1.15 5.09
C ALA A 57 -4.61 -0.21 4.69
N LEU A 58 -4.79 1.08 5.03
CA LEU A 58 -3.72 2.06 5.06
C LEU A 58 -3.01 1.98 6.42
N HIS A 59 -1.68 1.94 6.38
CA HIS A 59 -0.83 2.04 7.56
C HIS A 59 0.09 3.24 7.40
N THR A 60 0.12 4.12 8.39
CA THR A 60 0.97 5.33 8.39
C THR A 60 2.33 5.11 9.04
N TYR A 61 2.46 4.08 9.89
CA TYR A 61 3.68 3.79 10.63
C TYR A 61 4.22 2.39 10.32
N GLY A 62 5.54 2.30 10.25
CA GLY A 62 6.27 1.05 10.13
C GLY A 62 6.32 0.29 11.44
N ARG A 63 6.89 -0.92 11.41
CA ARG A 63 7.03 -1.77 12.62
C ARG A 63 7.90 -1.14 13.71
N ALA A 64 8.83 -0.26 13.33
CA ALA A 64 9.70 0.51 14.22
C ALA A 64 9.10 1.88 14.58
N LEU A 65 7.82 2.13 14.27
CA LEU A 65 7.10 3.39 14.50
C LEU A 65 7.69 4.61 13.78
N ASN A 66 8.54 4.40 12.79
CA ASN A 66 8.90 5.43 11.84
C ASN A 66 7.72 5.72 10.91
N TRP A 67 7.53 6.99 10.54
CA TRP A 67 6.58 7.37 9.50
C TRP A 67 6.88 6.56 8.23
N HIS A 68 5.91 5.79 7.77
CA HIS A 68 6.01 4.85 6.65
C HIS A 68 4.61 4.56 6.09
N PRO A 69 4.00 5.51 5.38
CA PRO A 69 2.70 5.32 4.76
C PRO A 69 2.77 4.22 3.68
N HIS A 70 1.96 3.18 3.85
CA HIS A 70 1.89 2.03 2.96
C HIS A 70 0.50 1.39 2.99
N ILE A 71 0.12 0.74 1.89
CA ILE A 71 -1.19 0.09 1.76
C ILE A 71 -1.01 -1.42 1.70
N HIS A 72 -1.79 -2.16 2.48
CA HIS A 72 -1.96 -3.60 2.25
C HIS A 72 -3.31 -3.81 1.60
N LEU A 73 -3.32 -4.33 0.38
CA LEU A 73 -4.53 -4.79 -0.28
C LEU A 73 -4.50 -6.30 -0.40
N SER A 74 -5.67 -6.90 -0.32
CA SER A 74 -5.89 -8.27 -0.71
C SER A 74 -7.01 -8.32 -1.72
N VAL A 75 -6.76 -9.03 -2.81
CA VAL A 75 -7.68 -9.13 -3.95
C VAL A 75 -8.00 -10.58 -4.24
N THR A 76 -9.24 -10.86 -4.58
CA THR A 76 -9.65 -12.20 -5.03
C THR A 76 -8.87 -12.61 -6.28
N ARG A 77 -8.44 -13.87 -6.35
CA ARG A 77 -7.74 -14.42 -7.54
C ARG A 77 -8.68 -14.86 -8.66
N GLY A 78 -9.92 -14.39 -8.60
CA GLY A 78 -10.93 -14.50 -9.64
C GLY A 78 -11.98 -13.42 -9.41
N GLY A 79 -12.85 -13.26 -10.39
CA GLY A 79 -13.96 -12.33 -10.34
C GLY A 79 -15.15 -12.85 -11.12
N LEU A 80 -16.30 -12.22 -10.95
CA LEU A 80 -17.50 -12.53 -11.70
C LEU A 80 -17.44 -11.81 -13.06
N ASP A 81 -17.74 -12.51 -14.14
CA ASP A 81 -18.01 -11.87 -15.42
C ASP A 81 -19.46 -11.35 -15.50
N LYS A 82 -19.84 -10.72 -16.62
CA LYS A 82 -21.19 -10.18 -16.86
C LYS A 82 -22.32 -11.22 -16.78
N HIS A 83 -22.01 -12.51 -16.76
CA HIS A 83 -22.95 -13.61 -16.63
C HIS A 83 -22.90 -14.25 -15.24
N ASN A 84 -22.32 -13.56 -14.24
CA ASN A 84 -22.09 -14.06 -12.89
C ASN A 84 -21.29 -15.36 -12.85
N THR A 85 -20.46 -15.62 -13.86
CA THR A 85 -19.58 -16.79 -13.90
C THR A 85 -18.23 -16.43 -13.34
N TRP A 86 -17.75 -17.20 -12.37
CA TRP A 86 -16.42 -17.00 -11.79
C TRP A 86 -15.32 -17.32 -12.80
N LYS A 87 -14.41 -16.36 -13.04
CA LYS A 87 -13.23 -16.53 -13.89
C LYS A 87 -11.95 -16.20 -13.11
N PRO A 88 -10.86 -16.95 -13.32
CA PRO A 88 -9.59 -16.64 -12.68
C PRO A 88 -8.98 -15.36 -13.23
N ILE A 89 -8.28 -14.60 -12.37
CA ILE A 89 -7.50 -13.42 -12.77
C ILE A 89 -6.11 -13.47 -12.14
N TYR A 90 -5.13 -12.96 -12.86
CA TYR A 90 -3.73 -12.93 -12.43
C TYR A 90 -3.19 -11.50 -12.47
N PHE A 91 -2.65 -11.06 -11.34
CA PHE A 91 -1.96 -9.78 -11.21
C PHE A 91 -0.45 -9.99 -11.33
N LYS A 92 0.15 -9.49 -12.42
CA LYS A 92 1.60 -9.57 -12.62
C LYS A 92 2.29 -8.49 -11.79
N LYS A 93 3.24 -8.86 -10.92
CA LYS A 93 3.98 -7.92 -10.05
C LYS A 93 4.51 -6.70 -10.82
N LYS A 94 5.23 -6.93 -11.93
CA LYS A 94 5.80 -5.84 -12.76
C LYS A 94 4.73 -4.86 -13.27
N HIS A 95 3.54 -5.35 -13.62
CA HIS A 95 2.46 -4.50 -14.11
C HIS A 95 1.86 -3.65 -12.98
N VAL A 96 1.59 -4.26 -11.82
CA VAL A 96 1.09 -3.55 -10.63
C VAL A 96 2.11 -2.51 -10.15
N GLU A 97 3.40 -2.86 -10.13
CA GLU A 97 4.49 -1.95 -9.75
C GLU A 97 4.59 -0.75 -10.70
N TYR A 98 4.55 -1.00 -12.01
CA TYR A 98 4.55 0.05 -13.01
C TYR A 98 3.37 1.00 -12.86
N HIS A 99 2.16 0.44 -12.70
CA HIS A 99 0.94 1.24 -12.60
C HIS A 99 0.94 2.08 -11.32
N TRP A 100 1.24 1.45 -10.18
CA TRP A 100 1.36 2.12 -8.88
C TRP A 100 2.32 3.31 -8.92
N ARG A 101 3.54 3.07 -9.43
CA ARG A 101 4.55 4.12 -9.55
C ARG A 101 4.08 5.25 -10.48
N ARG A 102 3.49 4.91 -11.62
CA ARG A 102 3.00 5.89 -12.60
C ARG A 102 1.87 6.73 -12.06
N THR A 103 0.87 6.13 -11.42
CA THR A 103 -0.30 6.86 -10.91
C THR A 103 0.07 7.74 -9.72
N LEU A 104 0.93 7.26 -8.81
CA LEU A 104 1.38 8.06 -7.67
C LEU A 104 2.19 9.28 -8.10
N ILE A 105 3.15 9.09 -9.02
CA ILE A 105 3.93 10.21 -9.56
C ILE A 105 3.04 11.19 -10.33
N ARG A 106 2.05 10.69 -11.07
CA ARG A 106 1.07 11.55 -11.76
C ARG A 106 0.23 12.37 -10.78
N LEU A 107 -0.26 11.77 -9.69
CA LEU A 107 -1.00 12.48 -8.64
C LEU A 107 -0.15 13.63 -8.08
N LEU A 108 1.09 13.33 -7.70
CA LEU A 108 2.03 14.31 -7.16
C LEU A 108 2.34 15.45 -8.14
N ARG A 109 2.43 15.17 -9.45
CA ARG A 109 2.54 16.23 -10.48
C ARG A 109 1.28 17.10 -10.52
N GLN A 110 0.11 16.49 -10.50
CA GLN A 110 -1.19 17.18 -10.62
C GLN A 110 -1.51 18.04 -9.40
N LYS A 111 -1.04 17.65 -8.22
CA LYS A 111 -1.33 18.33 -6.96
C LYS A 111 -0.32 19.43 -6.61
N TYR A 112 0.71 19.66 -7.42
CA TYR A 112 1.85 20.52 -7.08
C TYR A 112 1.47 21.84 -6.42
N ASP A 113 0.50 22.58 -6.99
CA ASP A 113 0.09 23.89 -6.50
C ASP A 113 -0.62 23.84 -5.12
N ASP A 114 -1.15 22.67 -4.74
CA ASP A 114 -1.84 22.44 -3.47
C ASP A 114 -0.93 21.85 -2.38
N LEU A 115 0.30 21.44 -2.72
CA LEU A 115 1.18 20.70 -1.80
C LEU A 115 1.93 21.64 -0.86
N ASN A 116 1.88 21.32 0.44
CA ASN A 116 2.90 21.76 1.38
C ASN A 116 4.21 21.00 1.09
N LEU A 117 5.18 21.71 0.50
CA LEU A 117 6.52 21.18 0.20
C LEU A 117 7.58 21.60 1.23
N SER A 118 7.22 22.24 2.33
CA SER A 118 8.12 22.59 3.43
C SER A 118 8.48 21.37 4.29
N THR A 119 9.00 20.32 3.66
CA THR A 119 9.36 19.05 4.28
C THR A 119 10.88 18.84 4.26
N SER A 120 11.37 17.89 5.06
CA SER A 120 12.81 17.54 5.10
C SER A 120 13.37 17.17 3.72
N THR A 121 12.55 16.61 2.82
CA THR A 121 13.00 16.15 1.49
C THR A 121 12.67 17.11 0.36
N THR A 122 11.75 18.06 0.56
CA THR A 122 11.26 18.94 -0.52
C THR A 122 11.42 20.44 -0.24
N HIS A 123 11.94 20.86 0.92
CA HIS A 123 12.10 22.28 1.27
C HIS A 123 12.92 23.12 0.27
N HIS A 124 13.79 22.48 -0.52
CA HIS A 124 14.62 23.13 -1.54
C HIS A 124 13.88 23.33 -2.88
N ILE A 125 12.66 22.82 -3.02
CA ILE A 125 11.87 22.87 -4.26
C ILE A 125 11.05 24.16 -4.27
N GLN A 126 11.43 25.09 -5.15
CA GLN A 126 10.84 26.42 -5.27
C GLN A 126 9.90 26.58 -6.47
N TYR A 127 10.10 25.79 -7.52
CA TYR A 127 9.31 25.89 -8.75
C TYR A 127 9.08 24.53 -9.42
N TYR A 128 8.03 24.44 -10.25
CA TYR A 128 7.53 23.20 -10.84
C TYR A 128 8.59 22.39 -11.61
N ARG A 129 9.58 23.06 -12.23
CA ARG A 129 10.68 22.36 -12.92
C ARG A 129 11.54 21.54 -11.96
N GLN A 130 11.89 22.07 -10.78
CA GLN A 130 12.62 21.33 -9.75
C GLN A 130 11.78 20.16 -9.22
N TRP A 131 10.49 20.38 -9.02
CA TRP A 131 9.55 19.35 -8.61
C TRP A 131 9.49 18.18 -9.60
N ASN A 132 9.39 18.48 -10.89
CA ASN A 132 9.40 17.46 -11.93
C ASN A 132 10.71 16.66 -11.98
N PHE A 133 11.86 17.31 -11.82
CA PHE A 133 13.14 16.61 -11.73
C PHE A 133 13.22 15.68 -10.52
N PHE A 134 12.76 16.15 -9.35
CA PHE A 134 12.66 15.35 -8.15
C PHE A 134 11.79 14.11 -8.39
N LEU A 135 10.56 14.30 -8.88
CA LEU A 135 9.64 13.19 -9.18
C LEU A 135 10.18 12.24 -10.25
N GLU A 136 10.86 12.74 -11.28
CA GLU A 136 11.43 11.90 -12.34
C GLU A 136 12.55 10.99 -11.81
N ARG A 137 13.43 11.50 -10.94
CA ARG A 137 14.42 10.68 -10.23
C ARG A 137 13.76 9.60 -9.37
N HIS A 138 12.61 9.91 -8.78
CA HIS A 138 11.79 8.93 -8.05
C HIS A 138 11.09 7.94 -8.96
N TYR A 139 10.68 8.33 -10.16
CA TYR A 139 10.01 7.47 -11.12
C TYR A 139 10.98 6.46 -11.76
N GLN A 140 12.22 6.85 -12.03
CA GLN A 140 13.19 5.99 -12.73
C GLN A 140 13.80 4.89 -11.86
N ARG A 141 13.77 5.03 -10.53
CA ARG A 141 14.29 3.99 -9.61
C ARG A 141 13.36 2.78 -9.51
N TYR A 142 13.90 1.69 -9.00
CA TYR A 142 13.13 0.48 -8.66
C TYR A 142 12.21 0.75 -7.45
N TRP A 143 10.94 0.33 -7.54
CA TRP A 143 9.99 0.41 -6.42
C TRP A 143 9.70 -0.99 -5.93
N ASN A 144 10.06 -1.29 -4.70
CA ASN A 144 9.70 -2.58 -4.15
C ASN A 144 8.21 -2.56 -3.79
N ILE A 145 7.43 -3.47 -4.36
CA ILE A 145 6.12 -3.87 -3.84
C ILE A 145 6.19 -5.32 -3.43
N HIS A 146 5.56 -5.66 -2.31
CA HIS A 146 5.61 -7.01 -1.77
C HIS A 146 4.36 -7.78 -2.15
N PHE A 147 4.54 -8.89 -2.88
CA PHE A 147 3.48 -9.87 -3.12
C PHE A 147 3.68 -11.00 -2.12
N ALA A 148 2.75 -11.15 -1.19
CA ALA A 148 2.82 -12.23 -0.20
C ALA A 148 2.81 -13.59 -0.90
N LYS A 149 3.56 -14.55 -0.32
CA LYS A 149 3.57 -15.94 -0.79
C LYS A 149 2.14 -16.49 -0.82
N LYS A 150 1.87 -17.32 -1.83
CA LYS A 150 0.55 -17.92 -2.09
C LYS A 150 0.01 -18.60 -0.83
N THR A 151 -1.08 -18.09 -0.29
CA THR A 151 -1.80 -18.76 0.80
C THR A 151 -2.94 -19.57 0.21
N LYS A 152 -2.86 -20.91 0.32
CA LYS A 152 -3.95 -21.82 -0.11
C LYS A 152 -5.08 -21.93 0.93
N VAL A 153 -4.89 -21.33 2.11
CA VAL A 153 -5.75 -21.58 3.29
C VAL A 153 -6.58 -20.35 3.61
N LEU A 154 -7.88 -20.41 3.35
CA LEU A 154 -8.87 -19.37 3.64
C LEU A 154 -8.82 -18.91 5.10
N LYS A 155 -8.62 -19.83 6.06
CA LYS A 155 -8.46 -19.52 7.49
C LYS A 155 -7.29 -18.57 7.76
N GLN A 156 -6.21 -18.62 6.98
CA GLN A 156 -5.09 -17.70 7.13
C GLN A 156 -5.42 -16.32 6.55
N THR A 157 -6.17 -16.25 5.45
CA THR A 157 -6.70 -14.97 4.91
C THR A 157 -7.72 -14.35 5.87
N VAL A 158 -8.63 -15.14 6.45
CA VAL A 158 -9.61 -14.69 7.46
C VAL A 158 -8.94 -14.32 8.79
N ASN A 159 -7.91 -15.06 9.22
CA ASN A 159 -7.13 -14.68 10.39
C ASN A 159 -6.26 -13.43 10.13
N TYR A 160 -5.78 -13.25 8.90
CA TYR A 160 -5.14 -12.02 8.47
C TYR A 160 -6.17 -10.87 8.55
N LEU A 161 -7.33 -10.99 7.91
CA LEU A 161 -8.47 -10.07 8.02
C LEU A 161 -8.80 -9.70 9.48
N GLY A 162 -9.01 -10.70 10.35
CA GLY A 162 -9.37 -10.49 11.75
C GLY A 162 -8.25 -9.88 12.61
N ARG A 163 -6.97 -10.14 12.31
CA ARG A 163 -5.85 -9.51 13.02
C ARG A 163 -5.66 -8.04 12.63
N TYR A 164 -6.00 -7.68 11.39
CA TYR A 164 -5.84 -6.31 10.87
C TYR A 164 -6.98 -5.40 11.33
N LEU A 165 -8.22 -5.90 11.39
CA LEU A 165 -9.35 -5.15 11.93
C LEU A 165 -9.25 -4.89 13.44
N LYS A 166 -8.55 -5.75 14.19
CA LYS A 166 -8.55 -5.75 15.67
C LYS A 166 -7.35 -5.05 16.31
N ARG A 167 -6.30 -4.68 15.58
CA ARG A 167 -5.02 -4.25 16.20
C ARG A 167 -4.84 -2.74 16.21
N PRO A 168 -4.54 -2.14 17.39
CA PRO A 168 -3.96 -0.79 17.44
C PRO A 168 -2.55 -0.76 16.80
N PRO A 169 -2.02 0.43 16.46
CA PRO A 169 -0.73 0.62 15.78
C PRO A 169 0.44 -0.19 16.37
N ILE A 170 0.40 -0.48 17.67
CA ILE A 170 1.26 -1.44 18.36
C ILE A 170 0.38 -2.55 18.95
N SER A 171 0.59 -3.81 18.55
CA SER A 171 -0.11 -4.92 19.20
C SER A 171 0.33 -5.07 20.65
N ALA A 172 -0.61 -5.19 21.60
CA ALA A 172 -0.30 -5.31 23.03
C ALA A 172 0.71 -6.41 23.37
N SER A 173 0.72 -7.52 22.63
CA SER A 173 1.71 -8.61 22.78
C SER A 173 3.16 -8.22 22.48
N ARG A 174 3.40 -7.04 21.88
CA ARG A 174 4.74 -6.52 21.59
C ARG A 174 5.24 -5.59 22.70
N LEU A 175 4.38 -5.12 23.60
CA LEU A 175 4.74 -4.26 24.72
C LEU A 175 5.50 -5.09 25.76
N ARG A 176 6.74 -4.69 26.08
CA ARG A 176 7.53 -5.29 27.16
C ARG A 176 7.35 -4.55 28.47
N HIS A 177 7.28 -3.23 28.43
CA HIS A 177 7.24 -2.39 29.62
C HIS A 177 6.62 -1.02 29.30
N TYR A 178 5.89 -0.47 30.27
CA TYR A 178 5.33 0.88 30.25
C TYR A 178 5.66 1.55 31.58
N SER A 179 6.41 2.65 31.53
CA SER A 179 6.66 3.50 32.70
C SER A 179 6.74 4.96 32.25
N GLY A 180 5.91 5.81 32.87
CA GLY A 180 6.05 7.28 32.82
C GLY A 180 6.11 7.90 31.42
N GLY A 181 5.41 7.37 30.42
CA GLY A 181 5.40 7.91 29.06
C GLY A 181 6.37 7.23 28.07
N THR A 182 7.18 6.27 28.53
CA THR A 182 8.05 5.45 27.65
C THR A 182 7.42 4.08 27.40
N VAL A 183 7.33 3.69 26.12
CA VAL A 183 6.85 2.36 25.68
C VAL A 183 8.02 1.57 25.08
N VAL A 184 8.34 0.42 25.69
CA VAL A 184 9.35 -0.51 25.14
C VAL A 184 8.63 -1.64 24.41
N PHE A 185 8.95 -1.89 23.14
CA PHE A 185 8.36 -2.97 22.36
C PHE A 185 9.37 -3.77 21.54
N LYS A 186 9.07 -5.05 21.29
CA LYS A 186 9.87 -5.92 20.41
C LYS A 186 9.54 -5.66 18.93
N TYR A 187 10.54 -5.57 18.05
CA TYR A 187 10.36 -5.67 16.60
C TYR A 187 11.33 -6.70 16.01
N LEU A 188 11.00 -7.26 14.84
CA LEU A 188 11.88 -8.15 14.08
C LEU A 188 12.49 -7.32 12.94
N ASP A 189 13.81 -7.23 12.92
CA ASP A 189 14.58 -6.61 11.84
C ASP A 189 14.74 -7.60 10.69
N HIS A 190 14.52 -7.14 9.46
CA HIS A 190 14.69 -7.98 8.26
C HIS A 190 16.16 -8.15 7.85
N ARG A 191 17.10 -7.51 8.56
CA ARG A 191 18.54 -7.73 8.39
C ARG A 191 19.05 -8.96 9.15
N ASP A 192 18.28 -9.44 10.13
CA ASP A 192 18.69 -10.55 11.02
C ASP A 192 17.92 -11.85 10.74
N GLY A 193 17.25 -11.99 9.58
CA GLY A 193 16.55 -13.22 9.18
C GLY A 193 15.63 -13.11 7.97
#